data_AF-A0A6V7IB11-F1
#
_entry.id   AF-A0A6V7IB11-F1
#
_cell.length_a   1.000
_cell.length_b   1.000
_cell.length_c   1.000
_cell.angle_alpha   90.00
_cell.angle_beta   90.00
_cell.angle_gamma   90.00
#
_symmetry.space_group_name_H-M   'P 1'
#
loop_
_entity.id
_entity.type
_entity.pdbx_description
1 polymer ?
#
loop_
_entity_poly.entity_id
_entity_poly.type
_entity_poly.pdbx_seq_one_letter_code
_entity_poly.pdbx_strand_id
1 'polypeptide(L)' 'LIVALEKEIHVFSFPSPTRRLVTIGTRENPKGLVAVTPLATAHKQLLVFPGQKLGSIQLVDLATTESGSSSTPVTISAHQ' A
#
# COMPACT_ATOMS: atom_id res chain seq x y z
N LEU A 1 0.85 -5.50 9.66
CA LEU A 1 0.74 -4.11 10.19
C LEU A 1 1.11 -3.14 9.08
N ILE A 2 0.37 -2.04 8.93
CA ILE A 2 0.62 -0.99 7.94
C ILE A 2 0.92 0.30 8.69
N VAL A 3 2.01 0.98 8.30
CA VAL A 3 2.41 2.28 8.87
C VAL A 3 2.53 3.28 7.73
N ALA A 4 1.66 4.30 7.72
CA ALA A 4 1.71 5.38 6.73
C ALA A 4 2.49 6.57 7.30
N LEU A 5 3.53 6.98 6.58
CA LEU A 5 4.28 8.21 6.79
C LEU A 5 3.91 9.22 5.69
N GLU A 6 4.48 10.41 5.75
CA GLU A 6 4.19 11.47 4.79
C GLU A 6 4.58 11.11 3.34
N LYS A 7 5.70 10.41 3.14
CA LYS A 7 6.21 10.09 1.78
C LYS A 7 6.39 8.59 1.54
N GLU A 8 6.06 7.77 2.52
CA GLU A 8 6.31 6.33 2.48
C GLU A 8 5.22 5.57 3.23
N ILE A 9 4.96 4.33 2.81
CA ILE A 9 4.15 3.37 3.55
C ILE A 9 4.98 2.12 3.79
N HIS A 10 5.04 1.68 5.05
CA HIS A 10 5.74 0.46 5.44
C HIS A 10 4.74 -0.65 5.78
N VAL A 11 4.99 -1.83 5.21
CA VAL A 11 4.22 -3.04 5.47
C VAL A 11 5.07 -3.99 6.30
N PHE A 12 4.52 -4.52 7.38
CA PHE A 12 5.20 -5.44 8.28
C PHE A 12 4.42 -6.75 8.43
N SER A 13 5.13 -7.87 8.54
CA SER A 13 4.58 -9.06 9.17
C SER A 13 4.27 -8.73 10.63
N PHE A 14 3.15 -9.24 11.13
CA PHE A 14 2.69 -9.02 12.49
C PHE A 14 1.75 -10.17 12.87
N PRO A 15 1.76 -10.69 14.10
CA PRO A 15 2.48 -10.16 15.26
C PRO A 15 3.92 -10.68 15.46
N SER A 16 4.26 -11.90 15.02
CA SER A 16 5.57 -12.50 15.33
C SER A 16 6.11 -13.45 14.25
N PRO A 17 7.39 -13.29 13.80
CA PRO A 17 8.25 -12.14 14.10
C PRO A 17 7.70 -10.89 13.39
N THR A 18 7.78 -9.72 14.05
CA THR A 18 7.49 -8.45 13.40
C THR A 18 8.70 -8.04 12.56
N ARG A 19 8.56 -8.09 11.24
CA ARG A 19 9.62 -7.67 10.30
C ARG A 19 9.02 -6.84 9.17
N ARG A 20 9.75 -5.85 8.70
CA ARG A 20 9.34 -5.06 7.53
C ARG A 20 9.43 -5.94 6.29
N LEU A 21 8.34 -6.00 5.53
CA LEU A 21 8.24 -6.77 4.29
C LEU A 21 8.51 -5.90 3.08
N VAL A 22 7.89 -4.71 3.01
CA VAL A 22 8.07 -3.78 1.89
C VAL A 22 7.92 -2.34 2.36
N THR A 23 8.64 -1.45 1.68
CA THR A 23 8.45 0.01 1.74
C THR A 23 7.95 0.47 0.38
N ILE A 24 6.87 1.23 0.38
CA ILE A 24 6.25 1.80 -0.81
C ILE A 24 6.44 3.31 -0.74
N GLY A 25 7.15 3.87 -1.73
CA GLY A 25 7.27 5.32 -1.88
C GLY A 25 5.97 5.92 -2.37
N THR A 26 5.52 7.00 -1.73
CA THR A 26 4.30 7.73 -2.09
C THR A 26 4.63 9.18 -2.41
N ARG A 27 3.67 9.89 -2.99
CA ARG A 27 3.67 11.36 -2.93
C ARG A 27 3.45 11.81 -1.48
N GLU A 28 3.64 13.09 -1.20
CA GLU A 28 3.17 13.73 0.03
C GLU A 28 1.72 13.36 0.35
N ASN A 29 1.59 12.62 1.45
CA ASN A 29 0.37 12.14 2.06
C ASN A 29 0.30 12.68 3.50
N PRO A 30 0.18 14.02 3.68
CA PRO A 30 0.24 14.66 5.00
C PRO A 30 -0.89 14.23 5.93
N LYS A 31 -1.97 13.65 5.37
CA LYS A 31 -3.10 13.12 6.13
C LYS A 31 -2.98 11.61 6.42
N GLY A 32 -1.91 10.95 5.95
CA GLY A 32 -1.69 9.53 6.16
C GLY A 32 -2.80 8.64 5.59
N LEU A 33 -3.46 9.07 4.50
CA LEU A 33 -4.57 8.34 3.90
C LEU A 33 -4.09 7.00 3.36
N VAL A 34 -4.65 5.92 3.89
CA VAL A 34 -4.38 4.56 3.46
C VAL A 34 -5.59 3.68 3.80
N ALA A 35 -5.89 2.72 2.94
CA ALA A 35 -6.89 1.69 3.20
C ALA A 35 -6.29 0.31 2.85
N VAL A 36 -6.67 -0.70 3.62
CA VAL A 36 -6.24 -2.09 3.42
C VAL A 36 -7.45 -3.01 3.47
N THR A 37 -7.42 -4.09 2.69
CA THR A 37 -8.44 -5.13 2.80
C THR A 37 -8.51 -5.66 4.25
N PRO A 38 -9.67 -5.61 4.92
CA PRO A 38 -9.77 -5.98 6.34
C PRO A 38 -9.78 -7.49 6.56
N LEU A 39 -10.19 -8.26 5.55
CA LEU A 39 -10.44 -9.70 5.69
C LEU A 39 -9.21 -10.51 5.24
N ALA A 40 -8.68 -11.32 6.16
CA ALA A 40 -7.56 -12.21 5.89
C ALA A 40 -7.87 -13.27 4.81
N THR A 41 -9.14 -13.67 4.67
CA THR A 41 -9.60 -14.63 3.65
C THR A 41 -9.97 -14.01 2.32
N ALA A 42 -9.81 -12.69 2.16
CA ALA A 42 -10.07 -12.05 0.88
C ALA A 42 -9.13 -12.58 -0.21
N HIS A 43 -9.67 -12.76 -1.42
CA HIS A 43 -8.90 -13.23 -2.58
C HIS A 43 -7.68 -12.35 -2.91
N LYS A 44 -7.73 -11.06 -2.57
CA LYS A 44 -6.62 -10.12 -2.75
C LYS A 44 -6.43 -9.26 -1.50
N GLN A 45 -5.17 -9.14 -1.08
CA GLN A 45 -4.77 -8.28 0.03
C GLN A 45 -4.36 -6.92 -0.55
N LEU A 46 -5.33 -6.06 -0.81
CA LEU A 46 -5.10 -4.79 -1.48
C LEU A 46 -4.73 -3.70 -0.47
N LEU A 47 -3.70 -2.94 -0.81
CA LEU A 47 -3.35 -1.67 -0.18
C LEU A 47 -3.67 -0.53 -1.14
N VAL A 48 -4.42 0.45 -0.67
CA VAL A 48 -4.87 1.60 -1.46
C VAL A 48 -4.44 2.90 -0.79
N PHE A 49 -3.87 3.81 -1.56
CA PHE A 49 -3.42 5.13 -1.09
C PHE A 49 -3.49 6.17 -2.21
N PRO A 50 -3.45 7.48 -1.90
CA PRO A 50 -3.42 8.52 -2.92
C PRO A 50 -2.27 8.34 -3.92
N GLY A 51 -2.58 8.49 -5.21
CA GLY A 51 -1.61 8.31 -6.28
C GLY A 51 -0.73 9.53 -6.53
N GLN A 52 0.25 9.36 -7.43
CA GLN A 52 1.18 10.43 -7.80
C GLN A 52 0.48 11.61 -8.50
N LYS A 53 -0.53 11.31 -9.32
CA LYS A 53 -1.35 12.32 -10.00
C LYS A 53 -2.47 12.78 -9.07
N LEU A 54 -2.73 14.09 -9.04
CA LEU A 54 -3.89 14.62 -8.31
C LEU A 54 -5.17 13.98 -8.82
N GLY A 55 -6.07 13.63 -7.90
CA GLY A 55 -7.31 12.93 -8.23
C GLY A 55 -7.12 11.47 -8.63
N SER A 56 -5.96 10.85 -8.39
CA SER A 56 -5.76 9.41 -8.60
C SER A 56 -5.48 8.66 -7.30
N ILE A 57 -5.68 7.35 -7.33
CA ILE A 57 -5.30 6.40 -6.28
C ILE A 57 -4.36 5.35 -6.86
N GLN A 58 -3.52 4.77 -6.00
CA GLN A 58 -2.68 3.63 -6.30
C GLN A 58 -3.13 2.41 -5.52
N LEU A 59 -3.18 1.26 -6.21
CA LEU A 59 -3.52 -0.04 -5.66
C LEU A 59 -2.31 -0.96 -5.78
N VAL A 60 -1.95 -1.59 -4.65
CA VAL A 60 -0.89 -2.58 -4.57
C VAL A 60 -1.48 -3.88 -4.02
N ASP A 61 -1.18 -5.00 -4.67
CA ASP A 61 -1.51 -6.31 -4.13
C ASP A 61 -0.36 -6.80 -3.24
N LEU A 62 -0.63 -6.90 -1.94
CA LEU A 62 0.34 -7.32 -0.93
C LEU A 62 0.66 -8.83 -1.01
N ALA A 63 -0.16 -9.62 -1.70
CA ALA A 63 0.10 -11.05 -1.87
C ALA A 63 1.14 -11.34 -2.97
N THR A 64 1.35 -10.41 -3.91
CA THR A 64 2.25 -10.60 -5.06
C THR A 64 3.56 -9.81 -4.95
N THR A 65 3.68 -8.99 -3.90
CA THR A 65 4.91 -8.28 -3.51
C THR A 65 5.82 -9.22 -2.72
N GLU A 66 6.46 -10.16 -3.42
CA GLU A 66 7.55 -10.94 -2.84
C GLU A 66 8.80 -10.07 -2.69
N SER A 67 9.71 -10.50 -1.81
CA SER A 67 10.99 -9.82 -1.57
C SER A 67 11.85 -9.88 -2.83
N GLY A 68 11.76 -8.87 -3.70
CA GLY A 68 12.48 -8.78 -4.96
C GLY A 68 11.61 -8.68 -6.22
N SER A 69 10.28 -8.81 -6.13
CA SER A 69 9.38 -8.57 -7.26
C SER A 69 8.90 -7.11 -7.26
N SER A 70 9.17 -6.41 -8.36
CA SER A 70 8.57 -5.10 -8.65
C SER A 70 7.11 -5.32 -9.06
N SER A 71 6.17 -5.33 -8.13
CA SER A 71 4.76 -5.19 -8.50
C SER A 71 4.49 -3.71 -8.81
N THR A 72 4.26 -3.39 -10.08
CA THR A 72 3.91 -2.03 -10.46
C THR A 72 2.53 -1.68 -9.89
N PRO A 73 2.38 -0.62 -9.08
CA PRO A 73 1.09 -0.22 -8.55
C PRO A 73 0.12 0.11 -9.69
N VAL A 74 -1.12 -0.37 -9.58
CA VAL A 74 -2.19 0.00 -10.51
C VAL A 74 -2.67 1.40 -10.15
N THR A 75 -2.72 2.30 -11.13
CA THR A 75 -3.22 3.66 -10.93
C THR A 75 -4.64 3.79 -11.46
N ILE A 76 -5.55 4.33 -10.64
CA ILE A 76 -6.96 4.59 -11.02
C ILE A 76 -7.22 6.10 -10.89
N SER A 77 -7.86 6.71 -11.89
CA SER A 77 -8.39 8.07 -11.76
C SER A 77 -9.62 8.02 -10.86
N ALA A 78 -9.52 8.61 -9.67
CA ALA A 78 -10.58 8.64 -8.66
C ALA A 78 -11.47 9.89 -8.78
N HIS A 79 -10.98 10.92 -9.46
CA HIS A 79 -11.75 12.09 -9.84
C HIS A 79 -11.84 12.16 -11.37
N GLN A 80 -13.02 12.52 -11.87
CA GLN A 80 -13.25 12.97 -13.24
C GLN A 80 -13.78 14.40 -13.18
#